data_AF-A0A7C7NAG9-F1
#
_entry.id   AF-A0A7C7NAG9-F1
#
_cell.length_a   1.000
_cell.length_b   1.000
_cell.length_c   1.000
_cell.angle_alpha   90.00
_cell.angle_beta   90.00
_cell.angle_gamma   90.00
#
_symmetry.space_group_name_H-M   'P 1'
#
loop_
_entity.id
_entity.type
_entity.pdbx_description
1 polymer ?
#
loop_
_entity_poly.entity_id
_entity_poly.type
_entity_poly.pdbx_seq_one_letter_code
_entity_poly.pdbx_strand_id
1 'polypeptide(L)'
;MADESESSRAAYQRLVKVSEETTIREELRTWLSRTPIHGSSPDDDGDEAVVRNFVEEHLATTSALHESALQHFADIGQTDIEKIGARFAASLEGAREFLLPDGQVDRARAGLLFIESYRDLPLLAWPRALVDSVVEMEQSMLLFRTHHARMVERMIGRRVGTGGSSGVDYLDATTKMRIFTDLWAVRTLLIKRSELPPVKKPEAYGFRG
;
A
#
# COMPACT_ATOMS: atom_id res chain seq x y z
N MET A 1 3.86 0.37 42.94
CA MET A 1 2.47 0.20 42.50
C MET A 1 1.80 1.55 42.72
N ALA A 2 1.85 2.42 41.73
CA ALA A 2 1.29 3.76 41.82
C ALA A 2 -0.24 3.66 41.69
N ASP A 3 -0.91 4.30 42.62
CA ASP A 3 -2.36 4.45 42.77
C ASP A 3 -3.08 4.62 41.41
N GLU A 4 -3.97 3.68 41.08
CA GLU A 4 -4.82 3.77 39.88
C GLU A 4 -5.86 4.87 40.08
N SER A 5 -5.43 6.12 39.86
CA SER A 5 -6.33 7.26 39.88
C SER A 5 -7.54 6.99 38.98
N GLU A 6 -8.72 7.49 39.37
CA GLU A 6 -9.95 7.37 38.57
C GLU A 6 -9.74 7.83 37.12
N SER A 7 -8.89 8.86 36.93
CA SER A 7 -8.45 9.35 35.63
C SER A 7 -7.66 8.31 34.83
N SER A 8 -6.72 7.60 35.46
CA SER A 8 -5.94 6.53 34.81
C SER A 8 -6.84 5.37 34.36
N ARG A 9 -7.83 5.02 35.18
CA ARG A 9 -8.81 3.96 34.86
C ARG A 9 -9.72 4.39 33.70
N ALA A 10 -10.21 5.63 33.71
CA ALA A 10 -11.01 6.17 32.62
C ALA A 10 -10.22 6.25 31.30
N ALA A 11 -8.95 6.66 31.35
CA ALA A 11 -8.07 6.69 30.18
C ALA A 11 -7.82 5.27 29.63
N TYR A 12 -7.56 4.30 30.50
CA TYR A 12 -7.40 2.89 30.10
C TYR A 12 -8.67 2.33 29.45
N GLN A 13 -9.84 2.54 30.07
CA GLN A 13 -11.12 2.11 29.50
C GLN A 13 -11.38 2.73 28.12
N ARG A 14 -11.00 4.00 27.92
CA ARG A 14 -11.08 4.65 26.60
C ARG A 14 -10.15 3.97 25.58
N LEU A 15 -8.93 3.62 25.95
CA LEU A 15 -8.00 2.91 25.06
C LEU A 15 -8.50 1.52 24.68
N VAL A 16 -9.05 0.77 25.65
CA VAL A 16 -9.67 -0.53 25.38
C VAL A 16 -10.83 -0.38 24.40
N LYS A 17 -11.74 0.56 24.65
CA LYS A 17 -12.86 0.84 23.74
C LYS A 17 -12.37 1.17 22.33
N VAL A 18 -11.42 2.09 22.19
CA VAL A 18 -10.87 2.47 20.86
C VAL A 18 -10.15 1.30 20.19
N SER A 19 -9.56 0.37 20.94
CA SER A 19 -8.92 -0.82 20.37
C SER A 19 -9.89 -1.85 19.80
N GLU A 20 -11.17 -1.78 20.18
CA GLU A 20 -12.25 -2.65 19.68
C GLU A 20 -13.04 -2.00 18.53
N GLU A 21 -12.85 -0.71 18.27
CA GLU A 21 -13.49 0.01 17.17
C GLU A 21 -12.85 -0.33 15.82
N THR A 22 -13.63 -0.26 14.75
CA THR A 22 -13.12 -0.47 13.39
C THR A 22 -12.08 0.59 13.05
N THR A 23 -10.92 0.13 12.60
CA THR A 23 -9.79 1.01 12.29
C THR A 23 -9.97 1.67 10.93
N ILE A 24 -9.34 2.84 10.75
CA ILE A 24 -9.26 3.51 9.43
C ILE A 24 -8.66 2.59 8.37
N ARG A 25 -7.73 1.69 8.77
CA ARG A 25 -7.13 0.71 7.86
C ARG A 25 -8.16 -0.30 7.36
N GLU A 26 -9.01 -0.81 8.24
CA GLU A 26 -10.06 -1.76 7.88
C GLU A 26 -11.13 -1.09 7.01
N GLU A 27 -11.58 0.10 7.37
CA GLU A 27 -12.52 0.88 6.56
C GLU A 27 -11.96 1.19 5.16
N LEU A 28 -10.69 1.57 5.07
CA LEU A 28 -10.03 1.83 3.79
C LEU A 28 -9.97 0.55 2.94
N ARG A 29 -9.63 -0.60 3.52
CA ARG A 29 -9.61 -1.88 2.79
C ARG A 29 -11.01 -2.28 2.31
N THR A 30 -12.03 -2.11 3.15
CA THR A 30 -13.43 -2.35 2.80
C THR A 30 -13.94 -1.38 1.71
N TRP A 31 -13.47 -0.14 1.70
CA TRP A 31 -13.77 0.80 0.63
C TRP A 31 -13.04 0.43 -0.67
N LEU A 32 -11.75 0.09 -0.62
CA LEU A 32 -10.97 -0.34 -1.76
C LEU A 32 -11.54 -1.60 -2.42
N SER A 33 -12.07 -2.55 -1.63
CA SER A 33 -12.70 -3.75 -2.18
C SER A 33 -13.99 -3.45 -2.97
N ARG A 34 -14.61 -2.27 -2.80
CA ARG A 34 -15.77 -1.86 -3.59
C ARG A 34 -15.40 -1.09 -4.86
N THR A 35 -14.11 -0.93 -5.16
CA THR A 35 -13.66 -0.28 -6.40
C THR A 35 -14.27 -1.00 -7.60
N PRO A 36 -14.97 -0.30 -8.51
CA PRO A 36 -15.44 -0.90 -9.74
C PRO A 36 -14.22 -1.16 -10.63
N ILE A 37 -13.82 -2.41 -10.80
CA ILE A 37 -12.66 -2.82 -11.63
C ILE A 37 -13.19 -3.22 -12.99
N HIS A 38 -12.73 -2.56 -14.06
CA HIS A 38 -13.32 -2.71 -15.41
C HIS A 38 -14.85 -2.54 -15.44
N GLY A 39 -15.38 -1.68 -14.56
CA GLY A 39 -16.82 -1.43 -14.39
C GLY A 39 -17.59 -2.59 -13.76
N SER A 40 -16.92 -3.49 -13.04
CA SER A 40 -17.52 -4.58 -12.24
C SER A 40 -17.42 -4.28 -10.74
N SER A 41 -18.54 -4.39 -10.05
CA SER A 41 -18.68 -4.20 -8.59
C SER A 41 -18.82 -5.55 -7.87
N PRO A 42 -18.55 -5.64 -6.55
CA PRO A 42 -18.60 -6.91 -5.81
C PRO A 42 -19.91 -7.70 -5.93
N ASP A 43 -21.03 -6.99 -6.09
CA ASP A 43 -22.37 -7.60 -6.16
C ASP A 43 -22.78 -7.97 -7.60
N ASP A 44 -21.95 -7.70 -8.60
CA ASP A 44 -22.23 -8.03 -10.00
C ASP A 44 -21.93 -9.51 -10.30
N ASP A 45 -22.75 -10.13 -11.14
CA ASP A 45 -22.51 -11.50 -11.62
C ASP A 45 -21.19 -11.57 -12.40
N GLY A 46 -20.33 -12.52 -12.03
CA GLY A 46 -19.04 -12.76 -12.70
C GLY A 46 -17.90 -11.82 -12.28
N ASP A 47 -18.11 -11.00 -11.25
CA ASP A 47 -17.13 -10.05 -10.75
C ASP A 47 -15.79 -10.68 -10.35
N GLU A 48 -15.81 -11.84 -9.68
CA GLU A 48 -14.59 -12.58 -9.33
C GLU A 48 -13.72 -12.89 -10.56
N ALA A 49 -14.35 -13.28 -11.67
CA ALA A 49 -13.66 -13.57 -12.91
C ALA A 49 -13.11 -12.29 -13.58
N VAL A 50 -13.85 -11.18 -13.52
CA VAL A 50 -13.39 -9.89 -14.04
C VAL A 50 -12.12 -9.45 -13.31
N VAL A 51 -12.11 -9.53 -11.98
CA VAL A 51 -10.97 -9.05 -11.19
C VAL A 51 -9.78 -10.00 -11.26
N ARG A 52 -10.02 -11.32 -11.28
CA ARG A 52 -8.94 -12.30 -11.53
C ARG A 52 -8.29 -12.06 -12.90
N ASN A 53 -9.09 -11.84 -13.94
CA ASN A 53 -8.56 -11.55 -15.28
C ASN A 53 -7.75 -10.25 -15.30
N PHE A 54 -8.22 -9.19 -14.63
CA PHE A 54 -7.45 -7.95 -14.49
C PHE A 54 -6.08 -8.18 -13.84
N VAL A 55 -6.04 -8.93 -12.74
CA VAL A 55 -4.79 -9.23 -12.02
C VAL A 55 -3.84 -10.05 -12.89
N GLU A 56 -4.30 -11.14 -13.50
CA GLU A 56 -3.46 -11.99 -14.35
C GLU A 56 -2.98 -11.25 -15.60
N GLU A 57 -3.82 -10.40 -16.21
CA GLU A 57 -3.42 -9.57 -17.36
C GLU A 57 -2.34 -8.55 -16.96
N HIS A 58 -2.49 -7.89 -15.80
CA HIS A 58 -1.46 -6.97 -15.28
C HIS A 58 -0.13 -7.69 -15.01
N LEU A 59 -0.17 -8.88 -14.40
CA LEU A 59 1.03 -9.68 -14.13
C LEU A 59 1.69 -10.16 -15.43
N ALA A 60 0.90 -10.60 -16.41
CA ALA A 60 1.40 -11.02 -17.73
C ALA A 60 2.07 -9.85 -18.48
N THR A 61 1.44 -8.66 -18.49
CA THR A 61 2.03 -7.45 -19.08
C THR A 61 3.33 -7.08 -18.37
N THR A 62 3.37 -7.16 -17.03
CA THR A 62 4.59 -6.89 -16.26
C THR A 62 5.71 -7.87 -16.63
N SER A 63 5.40 -9.16 -16.79
CA SER A 63 6.37 -10.18 -17.24
C SER A 63 6.93 -9.84 -18.62
N ALA A 64 6.06 -9.53 -19.58
CA ALA A 64 6.46 -9.18 -20.95
C ALA A 64 7.35 -7.92 -21.00
N LEU A 65 7.07 -6.92 -20.15
CA LEU A 65 7.93 -5.73 -20.02
C LEU A 65 9.30 -6.06 -19.43
N HIS A 66 9.37 -6.93 -18.43
CA HIS A 66 10.64 -7.40 -17.88
C HIS A 66 11.46 -8.18 -18.92
N GLU A 67 10.82 -9.05 -19.70
CA GLU A 67 11.47 -9.79 -20.79
C GLU A 67 12.01 -8.85 -21.87
N SER A 68 11.21 -7.88 -22.31
CA SER A 68 11.64 -6.86 -23.27
C SER A 68 12.80 -6.00 -22.74
N ALA A 69 12.75 -5.63 -21.46
CA ALA A 69 13.84 -4.89 -20.82
C ALA A 69 15.14 -5.72 -20.72
N LEU A 70 15.05 -7.01 -20.41
CA LEU A 70 16.21 -7.92 -20.40
C LEU A 70 16.82 -8.08 -21.78
N GLN A 71 15.98 -8.25 -22.81
CA GLN A 71 16.46 -8.30 -24.19
C GLN A 71 17.18 -7.01 -24.57
N HIS A 72 16.60 -5.85 -24.23
CA HIS A 72 17.25 -4.57 -24.48
C HIS A 72 18.60 -4.45 -23.76
N PHE A 73 18.70 -4.90 -22.49
CA PHE A 73 19.96 -4.92 -21.76
C PHE A 73 21.01 -5.85 -22.40
N ALA A 74 20.58 -6.99 -22.96
CA ALA A 74 21.44 -7.87 -23.73
C ALA A 74 21.96 -7.20 -24.99
N ASP A 75 21.10 -6.51 -25.74
CA ASP A 75 21.45 -5.85 -27.00
C ASP A 75 22.48 -4.72 -26.79
N ILE A 76 22.44 -4.02 -25.66
CA ILE A 76 23.41 -2.97 -25.31
C ILE A 76 24.67 -3.49 -24.61
N GLY A 77 24.81 -4.81 -24.45
CA GLY A 77 26.00 -5.45 -23.88
C GLY A 77 26.15 -5.33 -22.36
N GLN A 78 25.04 -5.25 -21.62
CA GLN A 78 25.06 -5.20 -20.16
C GLN A 78 25.61 -6.51 -19.57
N THR A 79 26.49 -6.43 -18.56
CA THR A 79 27.21 -7.61 -18.05
C THR A 79 26.47 -8.39 -16.96
N ASP A 80 25.53 -7.75 -16.25
CA ASP A 80 24.84 -8.32 -15.08
C ASP A 80 23.40 -8.81 -15.39
N ILE A 81 23.13 -9.25 -16.62
CA ILE A 81 21.77 -9.58 -17.09
C ILE A 81 21.12 -10.66 -16.21
N GLU A 82 21.86 -11.70 -15.82
CA GLU A 82 21.33 -12.76 -14.95
C GLU A 82 20.84 -12.21 -13.61
N LYS A 83 21.60 -11.29 -13.00
CA LYS A 83 21.25 -10.65 -11.73
C LYS A 83 20.05 -9.72 -11.87
N ILE A 84 19.95 -9.01 -12.99
CA ILE A 84 18.77 -8.18 -13.32
C ILE A 84 17.54 -9.08 -13.52
N GLY A 85 17.69 -10.20 -14.25
CA GLY A 85 16.63 -11.17 -14.46
C GLY A 85 16.13 -11.78 -13.15
N ALA A 86 17.03 -12.17 -12.24
CA ALA A 86 16.66 -12.64 -10.91
C ALA A 86 15.88 -11.60 -10.10
N ARG A 87 16.25 -10.31 -10.20
CA ARG A 87 15.51 -9.21 -9.55
C ARG A 87 14.12 -9.01 -10.15
N PHE A 88 13.99 -9.09 -11.47
CA PHE A 88 12.69 -9.02 -12.15
C PHE A 88 11.79 -10.20 -11.79
N ALA A 89 12.33 -11.41 -11.75
CA ALA A 89 11.61 -12.60 -11.32
C ALA A 89 11.11 -12.46 -9.87
N ALA A 90 11.98 -12.02 -8.95
CA ALA A 90 11.60 -11.77 -7.56
C ALA A 90 10.55 -10.65 -7.43
N SER A 91 10.64 -9.60 -8.25
CA SER A 91 9.66 -8.52 -8.28
C SER A 91 8.29 -9.00 -8.78
N LEU A 92 8.26 -9.85 -9.82
CA LEU A 92 7.02 -10.41 -10.36
C LEU A 92 6.37 -11.37 -9.36
N GLU A 93 7.17 -12.19 -8.68
CA GLU A 93 6.67 -13.08 -7.63
C GLU A 93 6.12 -12.28 -6.44
N GLY A 94 6.82 -11.23 -6.01
CA GLY A 94 6.31 -10.32 -4.98
C GLY A 94 5.00 -9.63 -5.37
N ALA A 95 4.84 -9.26 -6.65
CA ALA A 95 3.59 -8.72 -7.17
C ALA A 95 2.46 -9.77 -7.17
N ARG A 96 2.77 -11.02 -7.53
CA ARG A 96 1.83 -12.15 -7.48
C ARG A 96 1.38 -12.40 -6.05
N GLU A 97 2.30 -12.58 -5.10
CA GLU A 97 1.97 -12.79 -3.68
C GLU A 97 1.18 -11.62 -3.08
N PHE A 98 1.46 -10.39 -3.50
CA PHE A 98 0.68 -9.23 -3.08
C PHE A 98 -0.77 -9.30 -3.58
N LEU A 99 -1.01 -9.57 -4.87
CA LEU A 99 -2.35 -9.56 -5.46
C LEU A 99 -3.14 -10.86 -5.26
N LEU A 100 -2.44 -11.98 -5.11
CA LEU A 100 -2.96 -13.34 -5.04
C LEU A 100 -2.43 -14.10 -3.80
N PRO A 101 -2.59 -13.57 -2.57
CA PRO A 101 -2.19 -14.32 -1.37
C PRO A 101 -2.91 -15.67 -1.35
N ASP A 102 -2.16 -16.75 -1.12
CA ASP A 102 -2.65 -18.14 -1.17
C ASP A 102 -3.36 -18.52 -2.50
N GLY A 103 -3.03 -17.83 -3.60
CA GLY A 103 -3.63 -18.03 -4.93
C GLY A 103 -5.02 -17.40 -5.11
N GLN A 104 -5.53 -16.70 -4.09
CA GLN A 104 -6.83 -16.03 -4.11
C GLN A 104 -6.66 -14.52 -4.28
N VAL A 105 -7.49 -13.93 -5.13
CA VAL A 105 -7.39 -12.49 -5.41
C VAL A 105 -7.75 -11.69 -4.16
N ASP A 106 -6.83 -10.85 -3.69
CA ASP A 106 -7.15 -9.81 -2.72
C ASP A 106 -7.79 -8.63 -3.46
N ARG A 107 -9.12 -8.57 -3.42
CA ARG A 107 -9.88 -7.54 -4.13
C ARG A 107 -9.53 -6.11 -3.71
N ALA A 108 -9.22 -5.88 -2.43
CA ALA A 108 -8.85 -4.54 -1.96
C ALA A 108 -7.52 -4.11 -2.58
N ARG A 109 -6.55 -5.03 -2.68
CA ARG A 109 -5.27 -4.77 -3.35
C ARG A 109 -5.41 -4.63 -4.87
N ALA A 110 -6.28 -5.42 -5.49
CA ALA A 110 -6.61 -5.25 -6.91
C ALA A 110 -7.28 -3.90 -7.19
N GLY A 111 -8.22 -3.46 -6.34
CA GLY A 111 -8.88 -2.15 -6.45
C GLY A 111 -7.89 -1.00 -6.28
N LEU A 112 -6.98 -1.11 -5.31
CA LEU A 112 -5.89 -0.16 -5.11
C LEU A 112 -4.98 -0.07 -6.35
N LEU A 113 -4.56 -1.22 -6.90
CA LEU A 113 -3.77 -1.26 -8.12
C LEU A 113 -4.51 -0.61 -9.29
N PHE A 114 -5.82 -0.87 -9.43
CA PHE A 114 -6.63 -0.27 -10.47
C PHE A 114 -6.70 1.26 -10.35
N ILE A 115 -6.92 1.79 -9.14
CA ILE A 115 -6.94 3.24 -8.88
C ILE A 115 -5.60 3.89 -9.25
N GLU A 116 -4.48 3.29 -8.85
CA GLU A 116 -3.14 3.85 -9.11
C GLU A 116 -2.71 3.72 -10.58
N SER A 117 -3.04 2.61 -11.24
CA SER A 117 -2.73 2.38 -12.67
C SER A 117 -3.56 3.27 -13.59
N TYR A 118 -4.86 3.41 -13.36
CA TYR A 118 -5.79 4.13 -14.25
C TYR A 118 -6.17 5.53 -13.75
N ARG A 119 -5.19 6.23 -13.17
CA ARG A 119 -5.35 7.54 -12.51
C ARG A 119 -5.97 8.68 -13.34
N ASP A 120 -5.99 8.54 -14.67
CA ASP A 120 -6.52 9.55 -15.59
C ASP A 120 -8.03 9.38 -15.86
N LEU A 121 -8.64 8.32 -15.34
CA LEU A 121 -10.09 8.14 -15.41
C LEU A 121 -10.79 9.15 -14.49
N PRO A 122 -11.75 9.95 -15.00
CA PRO A 122 -12.37 11.04 -14.24
C PRO A 122 -12.91 10.65 -12.86
N LEU A 123 -13.67 9.55 -12.77
CA LEU A 123 -14.23 9.10 -11.50
C LEU A 123 -13.20 8.50 -10.52
N LEU A 124 -11.96 8.24 -10.95
CA LEU A 124 -10.89 7.77 -10.07
C LEU A 124 -10.05 8.91 -9.48
N ALA A 125 -10.25 10.17 -9.91
CA ALA A 125 -9.49 11.31 -9.41
C ALA A 125 -9.61 11.50 -7.89
N TRP A 126 -10.83 11.44 -7.34
CA TRP A 126 -11.08 11.56 -5.90
C TRP A 126 -10.61 10.32 -5.10
N PRO A 127 -10.91 9.08 -5.53
CA PRO A 127 -10.30 7.89 -4.94
C PRO A 127 -8.77 7.97 -4.85
N ARG A 128 -8.12 8.43 -5.92
CA ARG A 128 -6.65 8.59 -5.94
C ARG A 128 -6.20 9.65 -4.94
N ALA A 129 -6.86 10.81 -4.90
CA ALA A 129 -6.53 11.87 -3.95
C ALA A 129 -6.66 11.39 -2.49
N LEU A 130 -7.67 10.57 -2.19
CA LEU A 130 -7.83 9.96 -0.86
C LEU A 130 -6.66 9.02 -0.54
N VAL A 131 -6.31 8.09 -1.45
CA VAL A 131 -5.18 7.17 -1.26
C VAL A 131 -3.87 7.94 -1.05
N ASP A 132 -3.62 8.97 -1.85
CA ASP A 132 -2.42 9.82 -1.73
C ASP A 132 -2.38 10.55 -0.38
N SER A 133 -3.52 11.07 0.08
CA SER A 133 -3.64 11.77 1.37
C SER A 133 -3.35 10.85 2.56
N VAL A 134 -3.77 9.57 2.50
CA VAL A 134 -3.48 8.59 3.56
C VAL A 134 -1.98 8.24 3.60
N VAL A 135 -1.36 8.13 2.43
CA VAL A 135 0.10 7.90 2.33
C VAL A 135 0.87 9.10 2.86
N GLU A 136 0.46 10.32 2.51
CA GLU A 136 1.03 11.56 3.04
C GLU A 136 0.89 11.64 4.57
N MET A 137 -0.29 11.32 5.10
CA MET A 137 -0.52 11.26 6.55
C MET A 137 0.45 10.28 7.25
N GLU A 138 0.62 9.06 6.72
CA GLU A 138 1.58 8.11 7.30
C GLU A 138 3.03 8.62 7.20
N GLN A 139 3.40 9.22 6.06
CA GLN A 139 4.71 9.84 5.88
C GLN A 139 4.95 10.94 6.93
N SER A 140 3.98 11.84 7.16
CA SER A 140 4.07 12.88 8.18
C SER A 140 4.26 12.30 9.59
N MET A 141 3.57 11.20 9.92
CA MET A 141 3.73 10.51 11.21
C MET A 141 5.14 9.95 11.40
N LEU A 142 5.75 9.39 10.35
CA LEU A 142 7.13 8.87 10.41
C LEU A 142 8.15 10.00 10.56
N LEU A 143 7.96 11.10 9.85
CA LEU A 143 8.80 12.29 9.98
C LEU A 143 8.71 12.87 11.40
N PHE A 144 7.50 12.96 11.95
CA PHE A 144 7.29 13.38 13.34
C PHE A 144 8.06 12.49 14.32
N ARG A 145 7.93 11.16 14.22
CA ARG A 145 8.64 10.20 15.10
C ARG A 145 10.16 10.33 14.98
N THR A 146 10.65 10.54 13.76
CA THR A 146 12.08 10.70 13.48
C THR A 146 12.61 12.00 14.08
N HIS A 147 11.93 13.12 13.85
CA HIS A 147 12.30 14.41 14.44
C HIS A 147 12.25 14.37 15.96
N HIS A 148 11.23 13.72 16.53
CA HIS A 148 11.13 13.52 17.98
C HIS A 148 12.31 12.72 18.53
N ALA A 149 12.67 11.59 17.92
CA ALA A 149 13.82 10.79 18.33
C ALA A 149 15.13 11.59 18.33
N ARG A 150 15.37 12.37 17.26
CA ARG A 150 16.59 13.19 17.13
C ARG A 150 16.60 14.38 18.09
N MET A 151 15.45 14.99 18.33
CA MET A 151 15.32 16.03 19.36
C MET A 151 15.67 15.47 20.75
N VAL A 152 15.12 14.31 21.12
CA VAL A 152 15.42 13.65 22.40
C VAL A 152 16.90 13.31 22.52
N GLU A 153 17.50 12.73 21.46
CA GLU A 153 18.93 12.42 21.44
C GLU A 153 19.80 13.68 21.63
N ARG A 154 19.45 14.80 21.00
CA ARG A 154 20.14 16.08 21.20
C ARG A 154 20.05 16.58 22.64
N MET A 155 18.91 16.38 23.30
CA MET A 155 18.65 16.92 24.64
C MET A 155 19.28 16.09 25.77
N ILE A 156 19.22 14.77 25.67
CA ILE A 156 19.63 13.87 26.76
C ILE A 156 20.61 12.77 26.33
N GLY A 157 21.09 12.77 25.10
CA GLY A 157 21.86 11.68 24.52
C GLY A 157 21.02 10.39 24.45
N ARG A 158 21.66 9.24 24.63
CA ARG A 158 21.00 7.92 24.66
C ARG A 158 20.75 7.43 26.10
N ARG A 159 20.47 8.35 27.03
CA ARG A 159 20.11 7.99 28.41
C ARG A 159 18.74 7.31 28.45
N VAL A 160 18.53 6.46 29.46
CA VAL A 160 17.22 5.86 29.77
C VAL A 160 16.20 6.99 29.98
N GLY A 161 15.04 6.86 29.35
CA GLY A 161 13.98 7.86 29.47
C GLY A 161 13.36 7.85 30.87
N THR A 162 12.83 8.99 31.31
CA THR A 162 12.17 9.12 32.61
C THR A 162 10.93 8.24 32.76
N GLY A 163 10.33 7.80 31.64
CA GLY A 163 9.26 6.81 31.59
C GLY A 163 9.73 5.34 31.62
N GLY A 164 11.03 5.07 31.88
CA GLY A 164 11.58 3.71 31.98
C GLY A 164 11.94 3.03 30.65
N SER A 165 11.66 3.67 29.50
CA SER A 165 12.08 3.16 28.19
C SER A 165 13.60 3.27 27.98
N SER A 166 14.14 2.51 27.01
CA SER A 166 15.53 2.64 26.54
C SER A 166 15.85 3.99 25.86
N GLY A 167 14.91 4.94 25.86
CA GLY A 167 15.11 6.29 25.34
C GLY A 167 15.12 6.30 23.82
N VAL A 168 16.21 6.79 23.22
CA VAL A 168 16.34 6.96 21.77
C VAL A 168 16.20 5.62 21.02
N ASP A 169 16.69 4.51 21.56
CA ASP A 169 16.57 3.18 20.91
C ASP A 169 15.10 2.77 20.71
N TYR A 170 14.27 2.99 21.75
CA TYR A 170 12.83 2.74 21.67
C TYR A 170 12.18 3.65 20.62
N LEU A 171 12.51 4.94 20.63
CA LEU A 171 11.95 5.91 19.67
C LEU A 171 12.35 5.57 18.22
N ASP A 172 13.62 5.20 17.99
CA ASP A 172 14.14 4.73 16.70
C ASP A 172 13.35 3.52 16.20
N ALA A 173 13.01 2.57 17.08
CA ALA A 173 12.18 1.42 16.71
C ALA A 173 10.78 1.84 16.22
N THR A 174 10.17 2.88 16.81
CA THR A 174 8.85 3.37 16.37
C THR A 174 8.86 3.99 14.97
N THR A 175 10.02 4.44 14.47
CA THR A 175 10.15 4.99 13.10
C THR A 175 9.96 3.93 12.01
N LYS A 176 9.96 2.65 12.38
CA LYS A 176 9.75 1.52 11.46
C LYS A 176 8.29 1.07 11.38
N MET A 177 7.42 1.60 12.24
CA MET A 177 6.01 1.20 12.30
C MET A 177 5.24 1.76 11.10
N ARG A 178 4.66 0.87 10.28
CA ARG A 178 3.78 1.20 9.14
C ARG A 178 2.44 0.50 9.31
N ILE A 179 1.35 1.24 9.15
CA ILE A 179 -0.03 0.76 9.25
C ILE A 179 -0.57 0.45 7.86
N PHE A 180 -0.35 1.35 6.89
CA PHE A 180 -0.92 1.28 5.53
C PHE A 180 0.06 0.66 4.53
N THR A 181 0.63 -0.50 4.87
CA THR A 181 1.68 -1.17 4.08
C THR A 181 1.29 -1.42 2.62
N ASP A 182 0.03 -1.76 2.37
CA ASP A 182 -0.46 -2.04 1.02
C ASP A 182 -0.38 -0.81 0.11
N LEU A 183 -0.65 0.39 0.65
CA LEU A 183 -0.57 1.65 -0.11
C LEU A 183 0.87 1.93 -0.55
N TRP A 184 1.87 1.58 0.24
CA TRP A 184 3.27 1.73 -0.16
C TRP A 184 3.71 0.64 -1.13
N ALA A 185 3.30 -0.62 -0.88
CA ALA A 185 3.68 -1.76 -1.69
C ALA A 185 3.16 -1.67 -3.13
N VAL A 186 1.92 -1.21 -3.34
CA VAL A 186 1.34 -1.13 -4.70
C VAL A 186 2.17 -0.27 -5.66
N ARG A 187 2.92 0.71 -5.16
CA ARG A 187 3.77 1.60 -5.98
C ARG A 187 4.87 0.83 -6.70
N THR A 188 5.29 -0.34 -6.22
CA THR A 188 6.27 -1.19 -6.89
C THR A 188 5.67 -2.04 -8.01
N LEU A 189 4.33 -2.08 -8.13
CA LEU A 189 3.60 -2.85 -9.15
C LEU A 189 3.19 -1.99 -10.35
N LEU A 190 3.44 -0.68 -10.31
CA LEU A 190 3.02 0.25 -11.36
C LEU A 190 3.90 0.10 -12.60
N ILE A 191 3.25 -0.01 -13.75
CA ILE A 191 3.90 -0.02 -15.06
C ILE A 191 3.58 1.27 -15.83
N LYS A 192 4.29 1.48 -16.95
CA LYS A 192 4.08 2.67 -17.78
C LYS A 192 2.65 2.66 -18.36
N ARG A 193 2.02 3.84 -18.39
CA ARG A 193 0.65 3.99 -18.88
C ARG A 193 0.45 3.48 -20.32
N SER A 194 1.44 3.64 -21.19
CA SER A 194 1.39 3.15 -22.58
C SER A 194 1.24 1.63 -22.69
N GLU A 195 1.64 0.91 -21.65
CA GLU A 195 1.67 -0.55 -21.60
C GLU A 195 0.47 -1.12 -20.85
N LEU A 196 -0.32 -0.28 -20.17
CA LEU A 196 -1.49 -0.74 -19.43
C LEU A 196 -2.53 -1.30 -20.40
N PRO A 197 -3.12 -2.48 -20.08
CA PRO A 197 -4.27 -2.98 -20.79
C PRO A 197 -5.40 -1.95 -20.85
N PRO A 198 -6.18 -1.88 -21.94
CA PRO A 198 -7.30 -0.96 -22.02
C PRO A 198 -8.39 -1.33 -21.01
N VAL A 199 -9.05 -0.31 -20.44
CA VAL A 199 -10.19 -0.53 -19.56
C VAL A 199 -11.38 -1.01 -20.37
N LYS A 200 -12.01 -2.13 -19.97
CA LYS A 200 -13.11 -2.77 -20.72
C LYS A 200 -14.40 -1.95 -20.79
N LYS A 201 -14.75 -1.22 -19.72
CA LYS A 201 -15.95 -0.37 -19.62
C LYS A 201 -15.56 1.08 -19.27
N PRO A 202 -14.85 1.81 -20.15
CA PRO A 202 -14.33 3.14 -19.83
C PRO A 202 -15.45 4.18 -19.58
N GLU A 203 -16.63 3.99 -20.18
CA GLU A 203 -17.82 4.82 -19.99
C GLU A 203 -18.32 4.83 -18.53
N ALA A 204 -18.04 3.78 -17.76
CA ALA A 204 -18.40 3.71 -16.35
C ALA A 204 -17.65 4.74 -15.48
N TYR A 205 -16.58 5.35 -16.01
CA TYR A 205 -15.71 6.28 -15.29
C TYR A 205 -15.77 7.73 -15.79
N GLY A 206 -16.71 8.05 -16.69
CA GLY A 206 -16.98 9.42 -17.10
C GLY A 206 -17.70 10.22 -16.02
N PHE A 207 -17.57 11.56 -16.05
CA PHE A 207 -18.46 12.41 -15.26
C PHE A 207 -19.89 12.25 -15.80
N ARG A 208 -20.85 11.95 -14.92
CA ARG A 208 -22.26 12.06 -15.27
C ARG A 208 -22.59 13.56 -15.33
N GLY A 209 -22.77 14.08 -16.54
CA GLY A 209 -23.25 15.44 -16.78
C GLY A 209 -24.74 15.59 -16.47
#